data_AF-A0A350P8Y4-F1
#
_entry.id   AF-A0A350P8Y4-F1
#
_cell.length_a   1.000
_cell.length_b   1.000
_cell.length_c   1.000
_cell.angle_alpha   90.00
_cell.angle_beta   90.00
_cell.angle_gamma   90.00
#
_symmetry.space_group_name_H-M   'P 1'
#
loop_
_entity.id
_entity.type
_entity.pdbx_description
1 polymer ?
#
loop_
_entity_poly.entity_id
_entity_poly.type
_entity_poly.pdbx_seq_one_letter_code
_entity_poly.pdbx_strand_id
1 'polypeptide(L)'
;PLPTLNLSFDISEKVTASDWTEEEFIQVLREVPYIRPLVPAVVIGMSEQSISVFDVNGHTRTIEWAGLDWARRYITDFRQSNEPEVAADITQPGAVIYIREQEGQWRISQLPEVSGAFIALNPKNGAVEAVVGGYSFYQSQFNRATQAKRQVGSNIKPFVYSAAIDSGYTLA
;
A
#
# COMPACT_ATOMS: atom_id res chain seq x y z
N PRO A 1 5.38 -10.53 1.40
CA PRO A 1 6.79 -10.77 0.98
C PRO A 1 7.44 -9.43 0.60
N LEU A 2 8.68 -9.16 1.04
CA LEU A 2 9.42 -8.02 0.50
C LEU A 2 9.65 -8.26 -1.00
N PRO A 3 9.41 -7.27 -1.88
CA PRO A 3 9.65 -7.45 -3.31
C PRO A 3 11.12 -7.79 -3.54
N THR A 4 11.40 -8.92 -4.19
CA THR A 4 12.74 -9.21 -4.70
C THR A 4 13.02 -8.23 -5.83
N LEU A 5 13.92 -7.28 -5.57
CA LEU A 5 14.36 -6.31 -6.57
C LEU A 5 15.33 -6.99 -7.53
N ASN A 6 14.92 -7.11 -8.79
CA ASN A 6 15.83 -7.47 -9.88
C ASN A 6 16.52 -6.19 -10.34
N LEU A 7 17.66 -5.89 -9.73
CA LEU A 7 18.41 -4.67 -10.04
C LEU A 7 19.07 -4.79 -11.41
N SER A 8 19.09 -3.68 -12.17
CA SER A 8 19.76 -3.65 -13.48
C SER A 8 21.29 -3.62 -13.42
N PHE A 9 21.88 -3.55 -12.23
CA PHE A 9 23.31 -3.41 -11.99
C PHE A 9 23.81 -4.30 -10.84
N ASP A 10 25.11 -4.61 -10.88
CA ASP A 10 25.76 -5.49 -9.90
C ASP A 10 25.95 -4.77 -8.56
N ILE A 11 25.52 -5.43 -7.49
CA ILE A 11 25.58 -4.94 -6.11
C ILE A 11 26.35 -5.92 -5.20
N SER A 12 27.03 -6.91 -5.78
CA SER A 12 27.67 -8.01 -5.05
C SER A 12 28.73 -7.58 -4.04
N GLU A 13 29.40 -6.44 -4.27
CA GLU A 13 30.41 -5.87 -3.36
C GLU A 13 29.83 -4.88 -2.33
N LYS A 14 28.55 -4.53 -2.44
CA LYS A 14 27.90 -3.51 -1.60
C LYS A 14 27.25 -4.16 -0.38
N VAL A 15 27.97 -4.20 0.74
CA VAL A 15 27.54 -4.96 1.93
C VAL A 15 26.91 -4.05 3.00
N THR A 16 27.38 -2.82 3.13
CA THR A 16 26.97 -1.87 4.18
C THR A 16 26.48 -0.56 3.59
N ALA A 17 25.65 0.19 4.33
CA ALA A 17 25.08 1.46 3.86
C ALA A 17 26.14 2.52 3.49
N SER A 18 27.32 2.49 4.13
CA SER A 18 28.46 3.37 3.82
C SER A 18 29.12 3.09 2.48
N ASP A 19 28.88 1.90 1.90
CA ASP A 19 29.46 1.53 0.60
C ASP A 19 28.68 2.17 -0.56
N TRP A 20 27.52 2.77 -0.29
CA TRP A 20 26.61 3.33 -1.28
C TRP A 20 26.70 4.85 -1.37
N THR A 21 26.62 5.38 -2.59
CA THR A 21 26.43 6.81 -2.83
C THR A 21 24.94 7.16 -2.95
N GLU A 22 24.60 8.43 -2.73
CA GLU A 22 23.23 8.93 -2.94
C GLU A 22 22.74 8.69 -4.38
N GLU A 23 23.63 8.80 -5.36
CA GLU A 23 23.33 8.57 -6.77
C GLU A 23 22.95 7.10 -7.04
N GLU A 24 23.68 6.16 -6.43
CA GLU A 24 23.39 4.72 -6.52
C GLU A 24 22.06 4.37 -5.84
N PHE A 25 21.75 4.98 -4.69
CA PHE A 25 20.43 4.81 -4.06
C PHE A 25 19.30 5.29 -4.97
N ILE A 26 19.45 6.46 -5.59
CA ILE A 26 18.45 6.98 -6.53
C ILE A 26 18.29 6.01 -7.71
N GLN A 27 19.38 5.42 -8.21
CA GLN A 27 19.32 4.45 -9.30
C GLN A 27 18.50 3.21 -8.91
N VAL A 28 18.74 2.62 -7.73
CA VAL A 28 17.91 1.52 -7.20
C VAL A 28 16.45 1.94 -7.07
N LEU A 29 16.20 3.08 -6.43
CA LEU A 29 14.84 3.51 -6.09
C LEU A 29 14.02 3.89 -7.33
N ARG A 30 14.66 4.25 -8.46
CA ARG A 30 13.98 4.47 -9.74
C ARG A 30 13.46 3.19 -10.39
N GLU A 31 14.02 2.03 -10.05
CA GLU A 31 13.50 0.73 -10.50
C GLU A 31 12.31 0.26 -9.66
N VAL A 32 12.13 0.83 -8.47
CA VAL A 32 10.97 0.57 -7.62
C VAL A 32 9.77 1.37 -8.13
N PRO A 33 8.60 0.75 -8.34
CA PRO A 33 7.41 1.45 -8.79
C PRO A 33 7.01 2.61 -7.87
N TYR A 34 7.01 3.83 -8.41
CA TYR A 34 6.52 5.00 -7.69
C TYR A 34 4.98 5.07 -7.74
N ILE A 35 4.30 4.56 -6.70
CA ILE A 35 2.85 4.46 -6.65
C ILE A 35 2.28 5.41 -5.59
N ARG A 36 1.90 6.63 -5.98
CA ARG A 36 1.34 7.62 -5.06
C ARG A 36 0.14 7.05 -4.27
N PRO A 37 0.04 7.33 -2.95
CA PRO A 37 0.90 8.22 -2.15
C PRO A 37 2.18 7.57 -1.62
N LEU A 38 2.51 6.34 -2.03
CA LEU A 38 3.70 5.63 -1.58
C LEU A 38 4.95 6.14 -2.28
N VAL A 39 5.97 6.43 -1.48
CA VAL A 39 7.28 6.90 -1.91
C VAL A 39 8.29 5.79 -1.62
N PRO A 40 9.00 5.26 -2.62
CA PRO A 40 10.13 4.36 -2.41
C PRO A 40 11.25 5.06 -1.62
N ALA A 41 11.78 4.38 -0.62
CA ALA A 41 12.90 4.83 0.17
C ALA A 41 13.77 3.65 0.61
N VAL A 42 15.03 3.92 0.92
CA VAL A 42 15.96 2.96 1.51
C VAL A 42 16.25 3.34 2.96
N VAL A 43 16.33 2.35 3.85
CA VAL A 43 16.72 2.57 5.24
C VAL A 43 18.23 2.76 5.31
N ILE A 44 18.69 3.95 5.68
CA ILE A 44 20.12 4.28 5.77
C ILE A 44 20.65 4.20 7.21
N GLY A 45 19.77 4.30 8.20
CA GLY A 45 20.14 4.27 9.62
C GLY A 45 18.98 3.82 10.50
N MET A 46 19.31 3.34 11.69
CA MET A 46 18.35 2.75 12.62
C MET A 46 18.75 3.02 14.07
N SER A 47 17.77 3.38 14.87
CA SER A 47 17.82 3.39 16.34
C SER A 47 16.79 2.40 16.88
N GLU A 48 16.67 2.26 18.20
CA GLU A 48 15.71 1.32 18.81
C GLU A 48 14.26 1.60 18.39
N GLN A 49 13.85 2.87 18.33
CA GLN A 49 12.45 3.26 18.07
C GLN A 49 12.27 4.21 16.88
N SER A 50 13.29 4.36 16.03
CA SER A 50 13.20 5.21 14.83
C SER A 50 14.12 4.71 13.72
N ILE A 51 13.81 5.11 12.49
CA ILE A 51 14.64 4.84 11.31
C ILE A 51 14.92 6.13 10.54
N SER A 52 16.11 6.21 9.96
CA SER A 52 16.47 7.22 8.96
C SER A 52 16.39 6.61 7.57
N VAL A 53 15.70 7.28 6.67
CA VAL A 53 15.44 6.80 5.30
C VAL A 53 15.85 7.84 4.28
N PHE A 54 16.36 7.38 3.14
CA PHE A 54 16.64 8.21 1.98
C PHE A 54 15.62 7.91 0.88
N ASP A 55 14.86 8.92 0.47
CA ASP A 55 13.77 8.77 -0.50
C ASP A 55 14.24 8.95 -1.95
N VAL A 56 13.45 8.45 -2.90
CA VAL A 56 13.75 8.58 -4.35
C VAL A 56 13.87 10.02 -4.84
N ASN A 57 13.37 11.01 -4.07
CA ASN A 57 13.47 12.42 -4.40
C ASN A 57 14.76 13.07 -3.85
N GLY A 58 15.64 12.30 -3.21
CA GLY A 58 16.90 12.77 -2.65
C GLY A 58 16.78 13.38 -1.25
N HIS A 59 15.69 13.15 -0.54
CA HIS A 59 15.55 13.66 0.84
C HIS A 59 15.83 12.57 1.86
N THR A 60 16.61 12.93 2.88
CA THR A 60 16.71 12.14 4.11
C THR A 60 15.59 12.52 5.06
N ARG A 61 14.90 11.51 5.61
CA ARG A 61 13.79 11.68 6.56
C ARG A 61 13.98 10.76 7.75
N THR A 62 13.51 11.21 8.91
CA THR A 62 13.39 10.35 10.10
C THR A 62 11.95 9.94 10.27
N ILE A 63 11.73 8.64 10.50
CA ILE A 63 10.44 8.07 10.85
C ILE A 63 10.49 7.65 12.31
N GLU A 64 9.70 8.33 13.13
CA GLU A 64 9.56 8.06 14.55
C GLU A 64 8.70 6.82 14.81
N TRP A 65 8.70 6.33 16.05
CA TRP A 65 8.01 5.10 16.44
C TRP A 65 6.53 5.05 16.06
N ALA A 66 5.82 6.18 16.19
CA ALA A 66 4.40 6.29 15.80
C ALA A 66 4.16 6.03 14.29
N GLY A 67 5.21 6.13 13.48
CA GLY A 67 5.20 5.78 12.07
C GLY A 67 5.60 4.32 11.78
N LEU A 68 5.98 3.55 12.79
CA LEU A 68 6.55 2.20 12.70
C LEU A 68 5.73 1.14 13.44
N ASP A 69 5.24 1.46 14.64
CA ASP A 69 4.56 0.57 15.59
C ASP A 69 3.46 -0.33 14.99
N TRP A 70 2.75 0.15 13.99
CA TRP A 70 1.68 -0.58 13.30
C TRP A 70 2.18 -1.79 12.49
N ALA A 71 3.46 -1.82 12.11
CA ALA A 71 4.04 -2.69 11.09
C ALA A 71 4.34 -4.11 11.60
N ARG A 72 3.34 -4.74 12.24
CA ARG A 72 3.37 -6.14 12.64
C ARG A 72 3.60 -7.04 11.43
N ARG A 73 4.42 -8.08 11.60
CA ARG A 73 4.68 -9.04 10.55
C ARG A 73 3.41 -9.81 10.20
N TYR A 74 3.06 -9.80 8.92
CA TYR A 74 2.00 -10.63 8.37
C TYR A 74 2.37 -12.13 8.45
N ILE A 75 1.44 -12.96 8.93
CA ILE A 75 1.56 -14.44 8.95
C ILE A 75 0.50 -15.04 8.03
N THR A 76 -0.78 -14.73 8.27
CA THR A 76 -1.92 -15.12 7.43
C THR A 76 -3.01 -14.03 7.48
N ASP A 77 -4.04 -14.14 6.62
CA ASP A 77 -5.20 -13.24 6.63
C ASP A 77 -5.96 -13.21 7.97
N PHE A 78 -5.73 -14.20 8.84
CA PHE A 78 -6.37 -14.31 10.15
C PHE A 78 -5.40 -14.12 11.31
N ARG A 79 -4.10 -13.91 11.04
CA ARG A 79 -3.07 -13.88 12.08
C ARG A 79 -1.90 -12.95 11.74
N GLN A 80 -1.52 -12.16 12.74
CA GLN A 80 -0.32 -11.32 12.74
C GLN A 80 0.64 -11.77 13.84
N SER A 81 1.89 -11.31 13.79
CA SER A 81 2.83 -11.44 14.90
C SER A 81 2.40 -10.61 16.11
N ASN A 82 3.16 -10.74 17.20
CA ASN A 82 3.11 -9.78 18.31
C ASN A 82 3.44 -8.37 17.82
N GLU A 83 3.09 -7.38 18.64
CA GLU A 83 3.47 -5.99 18.41
C GLU A 83 4.99 -5.87 18.36
N PRO A 84 5.56 -5.16 17.38
CA PRO A 84 6.98 -4.86 17.38
C PRO A 84 7.30 -3.99 18.59
N GLU A 85 8.49 -4.17 19.17
CA GLU A 85 8.96 -3.35 20.29
C GLU A 85 10.13 -2.45 19.88
N VAL A 86 10.88 -2.88 18.85
CA VAL A 86 11.99 -2.13 18.27
C VAL A 86 11.91 -2.08 16.74
N ALA A 87 12.55 -1.08 16.13
CA ALA A 87 12.59 -0.90 14.69
C ALA A 87 13.19 -2.11 13.94
N ALA A 88 14.10 -2.84 14.60
CA ALA A 88 14.72 -4.05 14.08
C ALA A 88 13.73 -5.22 13.90
N ASP A 89 12.58 -5.20 14.58
CA ASP A 89 11.51 -6.19 14.38
C ASP A 89 10.78 -5.99 13.05
N ILE A 90 10.87 -4.78 12.49
CA ILE A 90 10.07 -4.32 11.34
C ILE A 90 10.92 -4.31 10.06
N THR A 91 12.15 -3.78 10.16
CA THR A 91 13.02 -3.54 9.00
C THR A 91 14.49 -3.65 9.39
N GLN A 92 15.39 -3.42 8.44
CA GLN A 92 16.84 -3.43 8.62
C GLN A 92 17.50 -2.34 7.77
N PRO A 93 18.70 -1.85 8.13
CA PRO A 93 19.47 -0.99 7.24
C PRO A 93 19.70 -1.65 5.87
N GLY A 94 19.64 -0.85 4.81
CA GLY A 94 19.68 -1.30 3.41
C GLY A 94 18.35 -1.83 2.86
N ALA A 95 17.31 -1.99 3.69
CA ALA A 95 16.00 -2.41 3.18
C ALA A 95 15.36 -1.33 2.32
N VAL A 96 14.83 -1.72 1.16
CA VAL A 96 13.98 -0.88 0.32
C VAL A 96 12.53 -1.03 0.77
N ILE A 97 11.92 0.09 1.16
CA ILE A 97 10.60 0.16 1.75
C ILE A 97 9.76 1.23 1.05
N TYR A 98 8.44 1.19 1.28
CA TYR A 98 7.59 2.33 0.97
C TYR A 98 7.38 3.16 2.22
N ILE A 99 7.39 4.48 2.05
CA ILE A 99 7.00 5.45 3.07
C ILE A 99 5.87 6.29 2.53
N ARG A 100 5.05 6.85 3.42
CA ARG A 100 4.05 7.84 3.03
C ARG A 100 3.90 8.89 4.12
N GLU A 101 3.51 10.08 3.71
CA GLU A 101 3.08 11.12 4.63
C GLU A 101 1.59 10.96 4.93
N GLN A 102 1.23 11.03 6.20
CA GLN A 102 -0.15 11.04 6.67
C GLN A 102 -0.25 12.04 7.81
N GLU A 103 -1.16 13.01 7.69
CA GLU A 103 -1.42 14.01 8.74
C GLU A 103 -0.15 14.76 9.20
N GLY A 104 0.77 15.03 8.26
CA GLY A 104 2.04 15.72 8.53
C GLY A 104 3.13 14.85 9.17
N GLN A 105 2.89 13.54 9.31
CA GLN A 105 3.87 12.59 9.82
C GLN A 105 4.25 11.54 8.78
N TRP A 106 5.54 11.23 8.70
CA TRP A 106 6.04 10.14 7.87
C TRP A 106 5.88 8.81 8.59
N ARG A 107 5.49 7.78 7.84
CA ARG A 107 5.36 6.41 8.34
C ARG A 107 5.81 5.40 7.30
N ILE A 108 6.25 4.23 7.76
CA ILE A 108 6.41 3.08 6.87
C ILE A 108 5.05 2.69 6.30
N SER A 109 5.04 2.21 5.07
CA SER A 109 3.83 1.82 4.35
C SER A 109 4.11 0.61 3.47
N GLN A 110 3.03 0.04 2.94
CA GLN A 110 3.10 -1.13 2.09
C GLN A 110 2.12 -0.97 0.93
N LEU A 111 2.54 -1.40 -0.25
CA LEU A 111 1.65 -1.54 -1.39
C LEU A 111 0.61 -2.63 -1.07
N PRO A 112 -0.70 -2.33 -1.08
CA PRO A 112 -1.72 -3.33 -0.79
C PRO A 112 -1.72 -4.46 -1.83
N GLU A 113 -1.70 -5.72 -1.35
CA GLU A 113 -1.90 -6.89 -2.21
C GLU A 113 -3.38 -7.01 -2.64
N VAL A 114 -4.30 -6.64 -1.73
CA VAL A 114 -5.73 -6.57 -2.01
C VAL A 114 -6.06 -5.39 -2.91
N SER A 115 -7.10 -5.52 -3.74
CA SER A 115 -7.59 -4.47 -4.60
C SER A 115 -9.06 -4.16 -4.32
N GLY A 116 -9.50 -2.94 -4.66
CA GLY A 116 -10.87 -2.48 -4.50
C GLY A 116 -11.39 -1.80 -5.77
N ALA A 117 -12.67 -1.47 -5.78
CA ALA A 117 -13.31 -0.68 -6.81
C ALA A 117 -14.37 0.22 -6.18
N PHE A 118 -14.58 1.40 -6.75
CA PHE A 118 -15.60 2.35 -6.32
C PHE A 118 -16.25 2.99 -7.54
N ILE A 119 -17.56 3.20 -7.47
CA ILE A 119 -18.33 3.95 -8.46
C ILE A 119 -19.43 4.73 -7.76
N ALA A 120 -19.60 5.99 -8.14
CA ALA A 120 -20.69 6.85 -7.69
C ALA A 120 -21.50 7.31 -8.90
N LEU A 121 -22.83 7.21 -8.78
CA LEU A 121 -23.78 7.53 -9.84
C LEU A 121 -24.82 8.53 -9.33
N ASN A 122 -25.24 9.44 -10.19
CA ASN A 122 -26.42 10.24 -9.95
C ASN A 122 -27.69 9.39 -10.18
N PRO A 123 -28.54 9.17 -9.17
CA PRO A 123 -29.69 8.27 -9.31
C PRO A 123 -30.79 8.82 -10.22
N LYS A 124 -30.81 10.12 -10.52
CA LYS A 124 -31.86 10.75 -11.35
C LYS A 124 -31.64 10.53 -12.85
N ASN A 125 -30.38 10.48 -13.29
CA ASN A 125 -30.03 10.42 -14.72
C ASN A 125 -28.97 9.36 -15.07
N GLY A 126 -28.42 8.65 -14.09
CA GLY A 126 -27.40 7.61 -14.29
C GLY A 126 -26.00 8.14 -14.60
N ALA A 127 -25.77 9.45 -14.52
CA ALA A 127 -24.45 10.02 -14.78
C ALA A 127 -23.40 9.49 -13.78
N VAL A 128 -22.22 9.13 -14.30
CA VAL A 128 -21.08 8.71 -13.46
C VAL A 128 -20.41 9.95 -12.88
N GLU A 129 -20.46 10.08 -11.56
CA GLU A 129 -19.84 11.21 -10.85
C GLU A 129 -18.41 10.89 -10.40
N ALA A 130 -18.13 9.62 -10.09
CA ALA A 130 -16.77 9.15 -9.79
C ALA A 130 -16.62 7.66 -10.14
N VAL A 131 -15.41 7.28 -10.59
CA VAL A 131 -15.05 5.88 -10.82
C VAL A 131 -13.59 5.63 -10.46
N VAL A 132 -13.34 4.59 -9.66
CA VAL A 132 -12.02 4.10 -9.26
C VAL A 132 -11.96 2.60 -9.50
N GLY A 133 -11.10 2.17 -10.42
CA GLY A 133 -11.01 0.77 -10.87
C GLY A 133 -10.01 -0.12 -10.12
N GLY A 134 -9.26 0.44 -9.18
CA GLY A 134 -8.17 -0.23 -8.48
C GLY A 134 -7.35 0.74 -7.63
N TYR A 135 -6.34 0.24 -6.93
CA TYR A 135 -5.45 1.04 -6.09
C TYR A 135 -4.64 2.07 -6.90
N SER A 136 -4.06 1.65 -8.04
CA SER A 136 -3.30 2.53 -8.93
C SER A 136 -3.46 2.10 -10.39
N PHE A 137 -3.76 3.07 -11.25
CA PHE A 137 -3.85 2.86 -12.69
C PHE A 137 -2.51 2.47 -13.33
N TYR A 138 -1.41 3.02 -12.81
CA TYR A 138 -0.05 2.68 -13.26
C TYR A 138 0.34 1.24 -12.93
N GLN A 139 -0.21 0.69 -11.83
CA GLN A 139 -0.01 -0.71 -11.48
C GLN A 139 -0.90 -1.63 -12.34
N SER A 140 -2.14 -1.22 -12.59
CA SER A 140 -3.10 -2.01 -13.35
C SER A 140 -4.15 -1.12 -14.00
N GLN A 141 -4.23 -1.18 -15.33
CA GLN A 141 -5.25 -0.46 -16.11
C GLN A 141 -6.61 -1.19 -16.15
N PHE A 142 -6.71 -2.37 -15.52
CA PHE A 142 -7.95 -3.13 -15.45
C PHE A 142 -8.95 -2.43 -14.50
N ASN A 143 -10.07 -1.98 -15.07
CA ASN A 143 -11.10 -1.25 -14.34
C ASN A 143 -12.07 -2.23 -13.67
N ARG A 144 -11.83 -2.53 -12.38
CA ARG A 144 -12.66 -3.46 -11.61
C ARG A 144 -14.09 -2.95 -11.40
N ALA A 145 -14.35 -1.65 -11.48
CA ALA A 145 -15.69 -1.10 -11.30
C ALA A 145 -16.64 -1.48 -12.44
N THR A 146 -16.11 -1.67 -13.66
CA THR A 146 -16.93 -1.94 -14.85
C THR A 146 -16.67 -3.31 -15.48
N GLN A 147 -15.47 -3.89 -15.27
CA GLN A 147 -15.04 -5.12 -15.95
C GLN A 147 -15.04 -6.35 -15.03
N ALA A 148 -14.87 -6.18 -13.72
CA ALA A 148 -14.77 -7.31 -12.80
C ALA A 148 -16.15 -7.88 -12.45
N LYS A 149 -16.41 -9.12 -12.87
CA LYS A 149 -17.58 -9.88 -12.41
C LYS A 149 -17.25 -10.58 -11.10
N ARG A 150 -18.03 -10.30 -10.05
CA ARG A 150 -17.87 -10.88 -8.70
C ARG A 150 -19.22 -11.30 -8.16
N GLN A 151 -19.23 -12.28 -7.26
CA GLN A 151 -20.43 -12.62 -6.50
C GLN A 151 -20.80 -11.43 -5.60
N VAL A 152 -22.06 -11.00 -5.66
CA VAL A 152 -22.57 -9.84 -4.90
C VAL A 152 -22.93 -10.18 -3.44
N GLY A 153 -23.08 -11.46 -3.12
CA GLY A 153 -23.45 -11.93 -1.78
C GLY A 153 -24.76 -11.31 -1.29
N SER A 154 -24.82 -10.95 -0.01
CA SER A 154 -26.02 -10.37 0.61
C SER A 154 -26.43 -9.01 0.03
N ASN A 155 -25.59 -8.33 -0.75
CA ASN A 155 -25.93 -7.04 -1.36
C ASN A 155 -27.06 -7.15 -2.41
N ILE A 156 -27.40 -8.37 -2.86
CA ILE A 156 -28.55 -8.59 -3.76
C ILE A 156 -29.90 -8.56 -3.03
N LYS A 157 -29.91 -8.72 -1.70
CA LYS A 157 -31.14 -8.86 -0.91
C LYS A 157 -32.14 -7.73 -1.17
N PRO A 158 -31.79 -6.44 -1.21
CA PRO A 158 -32.76 -5.38 -1.47
C PRO A 158 -33.63 -5.62 -2.72
N PHE A 159 -33.08 -6.20 -3.79
CA PHE A 159 -33.86 -6.54 -5.00
C PHE A 159 -34.82 -7.71 -4.75
N VAL A 160 -34.40 -8.75 -4.01
CA VAL A 160 -35.24 -9.89 -3.65
C VAL A 160 -36.41 -9.45 -2.75
N TYR A 161 -36.14 -8.59 -1.76
CA TYR A 161 -37.18 -8.06 -0.88
C TYR A 161 -38.10 -7.07 -1.62
N SER A 162 -37.57 -6.28 -2.57
CA SER A 162 -38.40 -5.44 -3.42
C SER A 162 -39.40 -6.25 -4.22
N ALA A 163 -39.00 -7.41 -4.78
CA ALA A 163 -39.91 -8.30 -5.49
C ALA A 163 -40.98 -8.93 -4.57
N ALA A 164 -40.62 -9.22 -3.31
CA ALA A 164 -41.59 -9.70 -2.33
C ALA A 164 -42.63 -8.62 -1.99
N ILE A 165 -42.21 -7.37 -1.78
CA ILE A 165 -43.13 -6.24 -1.54
C ILE A 165 -44.06 -6.03 -2.74
N ASP A 166 -43.53 -6.08 -3.96
CA ASP A 166 -44.31 -6.01 -5.19
C ASP A 166 -45.33 -7.16 -5.31
N SER A 167 -45.03 -8.31 -4.71
CA SER A 167 -45.92 -9.47 -4.62
C SER A 167 -46.92 -9.41 -3.45
N GLY A 168 -47.04 -8.27 -2.76
CA GLY A 168 -48.01 -8.05 -1.69
C GLY A 168 -47.56 -8.43 -0.28
N TYR A 169 -46.27 -8.78 -0.09
CA TYR A 169 -45.71 -8.95 1.26
C TYR A 169 -45.47 -7.57 1.91
N THR A 170 -45.59 -7.48 3.23
CA THR A 170 -45.36 -6.23 3.97
C THR A 170 -44.02 -6.24 4.69
N LEU A 171 -43.55 -5.05 5.05
CA LEU A 171 -42.56 -4.90 6.11
C LEU A 171 -43.21 -5.42 7.41
N ALA A 172 -42.47 -6.20 8.21
CA ALA A 172 -42.98 -6.78 9.45
C ALA A 172 -43.47 -5.71 10.45
#